data_AF-A0A2E8K2E8-F1
#
_entry.id   AF-A0A2E8K2E8-F1
#
_cell.length_a   1.000
_cell.length_b   1.000
_cell.length_c   1.000
_cell.angle_alpha   90.00
_cell.angle_beta   90.00
_cell.angle_gamma   90.00
#
_symmetry.space_group_name_H-M   'P 1'
#
loop_
_entity.id
_entity.type
_entity.pdbx_description
1 polymer ?
#
loop_
_entity_poly.entity_id
_entity_poly.type
_entity_poly.pdbx_seq_one_letter_code
_entity_poly.pdbx_strand_id
1 'polypeptide(L)'
;MRRFAENYVNYQERATEFSVGDVVVPFGLWDSQSGRVTAVWPAIGMVDVEFPSGNARFPVEELQRMGADGQAEPPRTDSAPGGGGSVSVPGGPYPDKKKAANRVARAFVKQSLYWAQKDRQYRMTGPESVEGKPNCPKCPEIPLQKAIYKRRDGSSERLQGCPGCMFLIKDADIVNFGPVSAEEIEIEGQG
;
A
#
# COMPACT_ATOMS: atom_id res chain seq x y z
N MET A 1 26.58 0.64 -21.32
CA MET A 1 26.87 1.09 -19.94
C MET A 1 25.56 1.30 -19.20
N ARG A 2 25.19 0.41 -18.28
CA ARG A 2 24.04 0.62 -17.38
C ARG A 2 24.56 1.41 -16.19
N ARG A 3 24.03 2.62 -15.97
CA ARG A 3 24.30 3.40 -14.76
C ARG A 3 23.50 2.78 -13.63
N PHE A 4 24.17 2.22 -12.64
CA PHE A 4 23.53 1.85 -11.38
C PHE A 4 23.62 3.06 -10.45
N ALA A 5 22.52 3.40 -9.79
CA ALA A 5 22.56 4.39 -8.71
C ALA A 5 23.17 3.70 -7.48
N GLU A 6 24.42 4.01 -7.16
CA GLU A 6 25.20 3.37 -6.07
C GLU A 6 24.94 3.99 -4.68
N ASN A 7 24.15 5.07 -4.59
CA ASN A 7 23.86 5.71 -3.30
C ASN A 7 22.64 5.04 -2.63
N TYR A 8 22.90 4.01 -1.83
CA TYR A 8 21.93 3.44 -0.91
C TYR A 8 21.88 4.29 0.37
N VAL A 9 20.94 5.22 0.44
CA VAL A 9 20.70 6.03 1.65
C VAL A 9 19.63 5.32 2.49
N ASN A 10 20.00 4.86 3.68
CA ASN A 10 19.02 4.33 4.63
C ASN A 10 18.27 5.48 5.31
N TYR A 11 17.13 5.86 4.73
CA TYR A 11 16.31 6.97 5.24
C TYR A 11 15.82 6.75 6.67
N GLN A 12 15.65 5.49 7.10
CA GLN A 12 15.17 5.18 8.45
C GLN A 12 16.25 5.45 9.49
N GLU A 13 17.48 5.02 9.23
CA GLU A 13 18.63 5.34 10.09
C GLU A 13 18.93 6.84 10.08
N ARG A 14 18.91 7.48 8.90
CA ARG A 14 19.13 8.92 8.78
C ARG A 14 18.09 9.75 9.54
N ALA A 15 16.83 9.29 9.59
CA ALA A 15 15.80 9.93 10.39
C ALA A 15 16.09 9.92 11.89
N THR A 16 16.84 8.93 12.39
CA THR A 16 17.22 8.88 13.82
C THR A 16 18.23 9.95 14.22
N GLU A 17 18.88 10.58 13.24
CA GLU A 17 19.77 11.71 13.50
C GLU A 17 19.00 12.97 13.90
N PHE A 18 17.72 13.09 13.53
CA PHE A 18 16.91 14.28 13.83
C PHE A 18 16.22 14.14 15.20
N SER A 19 16.18 15.25 15.93
CA SER A 19 15.46 15.39 17.19
C SER A 19 14.45 16.53 17.14
N VAL A 20 13.38 16.42 17.92
CA VAL A 20 12.40 17.51 18.07
C VAL A 20 13.09 18.73 18.66
N GLY A 21 12.95 19.88 18.01
CA GLY A 21 13.60 21.13 18.36
C GLY A 21 14.83 21.47 17.51
N ASP A 22 15.36 20.52 16.74
CA ASP A 22 16.48 20.75 15.81
C ASP A 22 16.12 21.84 14.79
N VAL A 23 17.11 22.66 14.45
CA VAL A 23 16.98 23.67 13.41
C VAL A 23 17.43 23.04 12.10
N VAL A 24 16.55 23.06 11.10
CA VAL A 24 16.80 22.43 9.80
C VAL A 24 16.48 23.37 8.66
N VAL A 25 17.19 23.19 7.55
CA VAL A 25 16.99 23.95 6.30
C VAL A 25 16.70 22.95 5.18
N PRO A 26 15.58 23.09 4.46
CA PRO A 26 15.33 22.30 3.27
C PRO A 26 16.33 22.61 2.15
N PHE A 27 16.70 21.59 1.39
CA PHE A 27 17.58 21.71 0.25
C PHE A 27 17.01 22.71 -0.77
N GLY A 28 17.86 23.66 -1.19
CA GLY A 28 17.47 24.71 -2.15
C GLY A 28 16.85 25.96 -1.51
N LEU A 29 16.64 25.98 -0.19
CA LEU A 29 16.30 27.19 0.56
C LEU A 29 17.55 27.77 1.24
N TRP A 30 17.43 29.02 1.71
CA TRP A 30 18.51 29.70 2.43
C TRP A 30 18.37 29.51 3.94
N ASP A 31 19.47 29.68 4.68
CA ASP A 31 19.52 29.53 6.14
C ASP A 31 18.50 30.43 6.88
N SER A 32 18.16 31.57 6.28
CA SER A 32 17.14 32.51 6.78
C SER A 32 15.72 31.94 6.76
N GLN A 33 15.49 30.85 6.03
CA GLN A 33 14.24 30.11 5.96
C GLN A 33 14.33 28.78 6.71
N SER A 34 15.22 28.70 7.70
CA SER A 34 15.27 27.57 8.62
C SER A 34 13.96 27.40 9.39
N GLY A 35 13.60 26.15 9.64
CA GLY A 35 12.48 25.76 10.46
C GLY A 35 12.93 24.92 11.65
N ARG A 36 11.99 24.65 12.57
CA ARG A 36 12.21 23.77 13.72
C ARG A 36 11.50 22.45 13.52
N VAL A 37 12.20 21.37 13.83
CA VAL A 37 11.62 20.03 13.80
C VAL A 37 10.57 19.90 14.90
N THR A 38 9.34 19.55 14.53
CA THR A 38 8.22 19.36 15.47
C THR A 38 7.93 17.88 15.73
N ALA A 39 8.10 17.03 14.72
CA ALA A 39 7.94 15.59 14.84
C ALA A 39 8.87 14.85 13.89
N VAL A 40 9.36 13.69 14.33
CA VAL A 40 10.23 12.81 13.53
C VAL A 40 9.51 11.48 13.32
N TRP A 41 9.55 10.95 12.10
CA TRP A 41 8.90 9.71 11.69
C TRP A 41 9.91 8.70 11.14
N PRO A 42 10.74 8.07 12.00
CA PRO A 42 11.85 7.23 11.54
C PRO A 42 11.41 6.04 10.67
N ALA A 43 10.23 5.46 10.96
CA ALA A 43 9.73 4.30 10.23
C ALA A 43 9.52 4.56 8.72
N ILE A 44 9.24 5.81 8.35
CA ILE A 44 8.95 6.22 6.96
C ILE A 44 9.99 7.21 6.42
N GLY A 45 11.03 7.56 7.19
CA GLY A 45 12.08 8.49 6.74
C GLY A 45 11.61 9.94 6.57
N MET A 46 10.64 10.40 7.37
CA MET A 46 10.04 11.74 7.23
C MET A 46 10.20 12.57 8.51
N VAL A 47 10.19 13.90 8.37
CA VAL A 47 10.25 14.87 9.46
C VAL A 47 9.25 16.01 9.21
N ASP A 48 8.51 16.39 10.23
CA ASP A 48 7.64 17.56 10.22
C ASP A 48 8.41 18.77 10.75
N VAL A 49 8.39 19.85 9.97
CA VAL A 49 9.14 21.08 10.25
C VAL A 49 8.18 22.26 10.27
N GLU A 50 8.28 23.07 11.33
CA GLU A 50 7.56 24.33 11.48
C GLU A 50 8.45 25.49 11.04
N PHE A 51 7.99 26.21 10.04
CA PHE A 51 8.60 27.43 9.52
C PHE A 51 7.80 28.64 9.99
N PRO A 52 8.37 29.86 9.91
CA PRO A 52 7.61 31.09 10.16
C PRO A 52 6.35 31.22 9.28
N SER A 53 6.33 30.59 8.11
CA SER A 53 5.20 30.60 7.18
C SER A 53 4.20 29.45 7.37
N GLY A 54 4.50 28.47 8.22
CA GLY A 54 3.63 27.32 8.48
C GLY A 54 4.36 25.99 8.58
N ASN A 55 3.60 24.90 8.62
CA ASN A 55 4.13 23.54 8.85
C ASN A 55 4.14 22.73 7.55
N ALA A 56 5.23 22.01 7.32
CA ALA A 56 5.37 21.11 6.18
C ALA A 56 6.16 19.86 6.56
N ARG A 57 5.85 18.76 5.85
CA ARG A 57 6.52 17.46 6.01
C ARG A 57 7.55 17.28 4.91
N PHE A 58 8.78 16.97 5.29
CA PHE A 58 9.88 16.74 4.37
C PHE A 58 10.49 15.36 4.57
N PRO A 59 11.02 14.74 3.51
CA PRO A 59 11.85 13.55 3.64
C PRO A 59 13.24 13.95 4.21
N VAL A 60 13.88 13.06 4.96
CA VAL A 60 15.10 13.37 5.73
C VAL A 60 16.32 13.71 4.87
N GLU A 61 16.34 13.27 3.62
CA GLU A 61 17.39 13.56 2.65
C GLU A 61 17.34 14.97 2.09
N GLU A 62 16.16 15.60 2.14
CA GLU A 62 15.95 16.99 1.70
C GLU A 62 16.24 17.98 2.83
N LEU A 63 16.54 17.51 4.05
CA LEU A 63 16.81 18.37 5.19
C LEU A 63 18.29 18.38 5.55
N GLN A 64 18.81 19.58 5.76
CA GLN A 64 20.13 19.83 6.30
C GLN A 64 19.99 20.27 7.76
N ARG A 65 20.63 19.56 8.69
CA ARG A 65 20.64 19.92 10.11
C ARG A 65 21.66 21.04 10.35
N MET A 66 21.26 22.04 11.11
CA MET A 66 22.14 23.13 11.53
C MET A 66 22.62 22.86 12.94
N GLY A 67 23.94 22.93 13.15
CA GLY A 67 24.59 22.85 14.44
C GLY A 67 24.31 24.11 15.28
N ALA A 68 24.66 24.04 16.56
CA ALA A 68 24.50 25.17 17.48
C ALA A 68 25.36 26.39 17.11
N ASP A 69 26.40 26.19 16.32
CA ASP A 69 27.29 27.20 15.72
C ASP A 69 26.71 27.82 14.43
N GLY A 70 25.53 27.37 13.99
CA GLY A 70 24.89 27.82 12.76
C GLY A 70 25.57 27.26 11.50
N GLN A 71 26.48 26.29 11.64
CA GLN A 71 27.05 25.57 10.51
C GLN A 71 26.19 24.37 10.17
N ALA A 72 26.20 23.96 8.91
CA ALA A 72 25.56 22.73 8.52
C ALA A 72 26.33 21.52 9.07
N GLU A 73 25.64 20.64 9.78
CA GLU A 73 26.23 19.38 10.24
C GLU A 73 26.13 18.34 9.12
N PRO A 74 27.24 17.73 8.70
CA PRO A 74 27.20 16.67 7.71
C PRO A 74 26.44 15.46 8.26
N PRO A 75 25.69 14.73 7.40
CA PRO A 75 25.02 13.50 7.80
C PRO A 75 26.03 12.47 8.29
N ARG A 76 25.68 11.68 9.31
CA ARG A 76 26.59 10.72 9.95
C ARG A 76 26.82 9.43 9.17
N THR A 77 26.40 9.35 7.90
CA THR A 77 26.33 8.06 7.19
C THR A 77 27.71 7.58 6.76
N ASP A 78 28.19 6.50 7.38
CA ASP A 78 28.85 5.43 6.66
C ASP A 78 27.81 4.79 5.75
N SER A 79 28.05 4.75 4.44
CA SER A 79 27.18 4.04 3.49
C SER A 79 27.13 2.55 3.87
N ALA A 80 26.13 2.14 4.66
CA ALA A 80 26.02 0.76 5.08
C ALA A 80 25.76 -0.13 3.85
N PRO A 81 26.61 -1.12 3.55
CA PRO A 81 26.40 -2.02 2.42
C PRO A 81 25.11 -2.81 2.66
N GLY A 82 24.12 -2.62 1.78
CA GLY A 82 22.78 -3.18 1.91
C GLY A 82 22.79 -4.71 2.07
N GLY A 83 22.16 -5.20 3.13
CA GLY A 83 22.06 -6.64 3.43
C GLY A 83 21.51 -6.98 4.82
N GLY A 84 21.49 -6.01 5.76
CA GLY A 84 20.82 -6.19 7.05
C GLY A 84 19.30 -6.16 6.87
N GLY A 85 18.64 -7.31 7.03
CA GLY A 85 17.19 -7.43 6.94
C GLY A 85 16.44 -6.39 7.78
N SER A 86 15.23 -6.02 7.34
CA SER A 86 14.38 -5.05 8.02
C SER A 86 14.12 -5.47 9.47
N VAL A 87 14.58 -4.67 10.44
CA VAL A 87 14.28 -4.87 11.86
C VAL A 87 12.88 -4.32 12.14
N SER A 88 12.02 -5.15 12.74
CA SER A 88 10.69 -4.68 13.18
C SER A 88 10.84 -3.69 14.33
N VAL A 89 10.32 -2.46 14.13
CA VAL A 89 10.35 -1.39 15.13
C VAL A 89 9.03 -1.26 15.89
N PRO A 90 9.07 -0.96 17.20
CA PRO A 90 7.89 -0.73 18.01
C PRO A 90 7.18 0.56 17.59
N GLY A 91 5.91 0.44 17.22
CA GLY A 91 5.08 1.58 16.78
C GLY A 91 4.79 2.57 17.91
N GLY A 92 5.61 3.61 18.03
CA GLY A 92 5.32 4.87 18.72
C GLY A 92 5.01 4.81 20.23
N PRO A 93 4.88 5.98 20.89
CA PRO A 93 4.64 6.06 22.33
C PRO A 93 3.16 5.78 22.62
N TYR A 94 2.82 4.51 22.85
CA TYR A 94 1.53 4.11 23.42
C TYR A 94 1.77 3.32 24.72
N PRO A 95 1.07 3.68 25.82
CA PRO A 95 1.29 3.06 27.13
C PRO A 95 0.87 1.59 27.20
N ASP A 96 0.13 1.09 26.20
CA ASP A 96 -0.48 -0.23 26.25
C ASP A 96 -0.24 -0.99 24.92
N LYS A 97 0.89 -1.70 24.86
CA LYS A 97 1.39 -2.43 23.67
C LYS A 97 0.36 -3.40 23.07
N LYS A 98 -0.53 -3.97 23.91
CA LYS A 98 -1.58 -4.91 23.48
C LYS A 98 -2.73 -4.24 22.71
N LYS A 99 -2.99 -2.95 22.97
CA LYS A 99 -4.03 -2.18 22.27
C LYS A 99 -3.52 -1.56 20.96
N ALA A 100 -2.23 -1.20 20.90
CA ALA A 100 -1.62 -0.62 19.71
C ALA A 100 -1.53 -1.62 18.54
N ALA A 101 -1.09 -2.87 18.82
CA ALA A 101 -0.99 -3.92 17.80
C ALA A 101 -2.34 -4.26 17.15
N ASN A 102 -3.40 -4.36 17.95
CA ASN A 102 -4.74 -4.69 17.45
C ASN A 102 -5.39 -3.56 16.66
N ARG A 103 -5.05 -2.28 16.93
CA ARG A 103 -5.64 -1.14 16.23
C ARG A 103 -5.04 -0.95 14.83
N VAL A 104 -3.72 -1.05 14.69
CA VAL A 104 -3.05 -0.82 13.39
C VAL A 104 -3.09 -2.07 12.53
N ALA A 105 -2.88 -3.26 13.11
CA ALA A 105 -2.90 -4.49 12.32
C ALA A 105 -4.29 -4.77 11.73
N ARG A 106 -5.41 -4.59 12.43
CA ARG A 106 -6.72 -4.83 11.79
C ARG A 106 -7.20 -3.69 10.88
N ALA A 107 -6.85 -2.43 11.19
CA ALA A 107 -7.30 -1.28 10.39
C ALA A 107 -6.48 -1.06 9.11
N PHE A 108 -5.22 -1.51 9.09
CA PHE A 108 -4.30 -1.34 7.95
C PHE A 108 -3.73 -2.65 7.41
N VAL A 109 -4.12 -3.83 7.94
CA VAL A 109 -4.11 -5.03 7.10
C VAL A 109 -5.12 -4.75 5.99
N LYS A 110 -4.59 -4.18 4.90
CA LYS A 110 -5.14 -4.42 3.59
C LYS A 110 -5.23 -5.94 3.50
N GLN A 111 -6.41 -6.49 3.76
CA GLN A 111 -6.78 -7.76 3.17
C GLN A 111 -6.72 -7.49 1.68
N SER A 112 -5.53 -7.67 1.10
CA SER A 112 -5.34 -7.60 -0.33
C SER A 112 -6.34 -8.59 -0.89
N LEU A 113 -7.36 -8.02 -1.56
CA LEU A 113 -8.24 -8.66 -2.52
C LEU A 113 -7.68 -10.00 -2.95
N TYR A 114 -8.40 -11.05 -2.59
CA TYR A 114 -8.15 -12.49 -2.73
C TYR A 114 -7.72 -12.93 -4.13
N TRP A 115 -6.54 -12.50 -4.57
CA TRP A 115 -5.83 -13.10 -5.69
C TRP A 115 -5.13 -14.35 -5.14
N ALA A 116 -5.79 -15.49 -5.27
CA ALA A 116 -5.29 -16.76 -4.72
C ALA A 116 -4.01 -17.23 -5.42
N GLN A 117 -3.70 -16.70 -6.62
CA GLN A 117 -2.55 -17.07 -7.43
C GLN A 117 -1.90 -15.86 -8.11
N LYS A 118 -0.66 -16.07 -8.59
CA LYS A 118 0.17 -15.09 -9.31
C LYS A 118 -0.56 -14.42 -10.49
N ASP A 119 -1.53 -15.11 -11.08
CA ASP A 119 -2.28 -14.66 -12.26
C ASP A 119 -3.57 -13.91 -11.93
N ARG A 120 -3.74 -13.43 -10.68
CA ARG A 120 -4.93 -12.67 -10.26
C ARG A 120 -6.22 -13.48 -10.49
N GLN A 121 -6.22 -14.71 -9.99
CA GLN A 121 -7.44 -15.53 -9.94
C GLN A 121 -8.20 -15.27 -8.64
N TYR A 122 -9.51 -15.05 -8.73
CA TYR A 122 -10.40 -14.89 -7.60
C TYR A 122 -10.89 -16.25 -7.12
N ARG A 123 -10.74 -16.56 -5.83
CA ARG A 123 -11.24 -17.82 -5.25
C ARG A 123 -12.54 -17.58 -4.52
N MET A 124 -13.59 -18.29 -4.92
CA MET A 124 -14.88 -18.26 -4.23
C MET A 124 -14.73 -18.77 -2.79
N THR A 125 -15.43 -18.12 -1.85
CA THR A 125 -15.55 -18.60 -0.48
C THR A 125 -16.43 -19.86 -0.41
N GLY A 126 -16.36 -20.60 0.70
CA GLY A 126 -17.21 -21.77 0.93
C GLY A 126 -18.71 -21.53 0.65
N PRO A 127 -19.35 -20.50 1.24
CA PRO A 127 -20.76 -20.21 0.96
C PRO A 127 -21.01 -19.82 -0.50
N GLU A 128 -20.16 -18.98 -1.09
CA GLU A 128 -20.28 -18.60 -2.51
C GLU A 128 -20.22 -19.83 -3.44
N SER A 129 -19.34 -20.79 -3.12
CA SER A 129 -19.18 -22.02 -3.89
C SER A 129 -20.41 -22.93 -3.81
N VAL A 130 -21.14 -22.91 -2.69
CA VAL A 130 -22.40 -23.66 -2.52
C VAL A 130 -23.53 -22.98 -3.29
N GLU A 131 -23.59 -21.66 -3.25
CA GLU A 131 -24.61 -20.87 -3.95
C GLU A 131 -24.37 -20.74 -5.46
N GLY A 132 -23.15 -21.03 -5.92
CA GLY A 132 -22.72 -20.84 -7.30
C GLY A 132 -22.65 -19.38 -7.73
N LYS A 133 -22.65 -18.45 -6.77
CA LYS A 133 -22.70 -16.99 -7.02
C LYS A 133 -21.49 -16.32 -6.35
N PRO A 134 -20.50 -15.86 -7.13
CA PRO A 134 -19.35 -15.16 -6.58
C PRO A 134 -19.76 -13.76 -6.10
N ASN A 135 -19.26 -13.34 -4.94
CA ASN A 135 -19.50 -11.99 -4.45
C ASN A 135 -18.45 -11.02 -4.97
N CYS A 136 -18.82 -9.73 -4.99
CA CYS A 136 -17.88 -8.69 -5.32
C CYS A 136 -16.83 -8.57 -4.22
N PRO A 137 -15.52 -8.65 -4.53
CA PRO A 137 -14.51 -8.61 -3.50
C PRO A 137 -14.29 -7.19 -2.94
N LYS A 138 -14.89 -6.17 -3.56
CA LYS A 138 -14.97 -4.79 -3.02
C LYS A 138 -16.26 -4.54 -2.25
N CYS A 139 -17.33 -5.29 -2.54
CA CYS A 139 -18.66 -5.13 -1.96
C CYS A 139 -19.14 -6.49 -1.45
N PRO A 140 -18.80 -6.89 -0.21
CA PRO A 140 -18.88 -8.27 0.25
C PRO A 140 -20.30 -8.86 0.27
N GLU A 141 -21.32 -8.01 0.26
CA GLU A 141 -22.73 -8.41 0.31
C GLU A 141 -23.42 -8.36 -1.08
N ILE A 142 -22.68 -8.00 -2.13
CA ILE A 142 -23.24 -7.84 -3.47
C ILE A 142 -22.76 -8.99 -4.37
N PRO A 143 -23.66 -9.90 -4.80
CA PRO A 143 -23.31 -10.94 -5.76
C PRO A 143 -22.99 -10.33 -7.12
N LEU A 144 -21.99 -10.88 -7.80
CA LEU A 144 -21.67 -10.50 -9.17
C LEU A 144 -22.76 -11.02 -10.13
N GLN A 145 -23.06 -10.21 -11.15
CA GLN A 145 -24.07 -10.51 -12.15
C GLN A 145 -23.46 -10.54 -13.55
N LYS A 146 -23.98 -11.39 -14.44
CA LYS A 146 -23.60 -11.40 -15.85
C LYS A 146 -24.13 -10.13 -16.52
N ALA A 147 -23.29 -9.10 -16.64
CA ALA A 147 -23.75 -7.76 -17.02
C ALA A 147 -23.20 -7.28 -18.37
N ILE A 148 -21.94 -7.59 -18.70
CA ILE A 148 -21.24 -6.94 -19.81
C ILE A 148 -20.64 -7.98 -20.74
N TYR A 149 -20.79 -7.78 -22.05
CA TYR A 149 -20.10 -8.56 -23.07
C TYR A 149 -18.78 -7.91 -23.44
N LYS A 150 -17.71 -8.71 -23.48
CA LYS A 150 -16.46 -8.31 -24.12
C LYS A 150 -16.29 -9.12 -25.40
N ARG A 151 -16.14 -8.42 -26.52
CA ARG A 151 -15.80 -9.06 -27.79
C ARG A 151 -14.30 -9.34 -27.85
N ARG A 152 -13.93 -10.59 -28.14
CA ARG A 152 -12.57 -11.01 -28.48
C ARG A 152 -12.64 -12.02 -29.61
N ASP A 153 -11.86 -11.79 -30.66
CA ASP A 153 -11.68 -12.73 -31.77
C ASP A 153 -13.02 -13.19 -32.41
N GLY A 154 -13.97 -12.26 -32.52
CA GLY A 154 -15.31 -12.53 -33.07
C GLY A 154 -16.30 -13.20 -32.10
N SER A 155 -15.83 -13.68 -30.95
CA SER A 155 -16.68 -14.24 -29.88
C SER A 155 -17.10 -13.16 -28.88
N SER A 156 -18.32 -13.26 -28.35
CA SER A 156 -18.82 -12.38 -27.28
C SER A 156 -18.84 -13.15 -25.96
N GLU A 157 -17.90 -12.85 -25.06
CA GLU A 157 -17.82 -13.47 -23.74
C GLU A 157 -18.55 -12.61 -22.70
N ARG A 158 -19.37 -13.22 -21.85
CA ARG A 158 -20.05 -12.52 -20.73
C ARG A 158 -19.09 -12.40 -19.55
N LEU A 159 -19.03 -11.21 -18.97
CA LEU A 159 -18.27 -10.91 -17.74
C LEU A 159 -19.22 -10.84 -16.53
N GLN A 160 -18.69 -11.23 -15.38
CA GLN A 160 -19.31 -10.99 -14.08
C GLN A 160 -19.02 -9.57 -13.64
N GLY A 161 -20.06 -8.83 -13.27
CA GLY A 161 -20.02 -7.43 -12.92
C GLY A 161 -20.70 -7.15 -11.60
N CYS A 162 -20.07 -6.33 -10.75
CA CYS A 162 -20.72 -5.81 -9.55
C CYS A 162 -21.59 -4.59 -9.90
N PRO A 163 -22.90 -4.59 -9.58
CA PRO A 163 -23.77 -3.43 -9.83
C PRO A 163 -23.41 -2.21 -8.97
N GLY A 164 -22.78 -2.41 -7.80
CA GLY A 164 -22.43 -1.31 -6.90
C GLY A 164 -21.17 -0.54 -7.30
N CYS A 165 -20.08 -1.25 -7.61
CA CYS A 165 -18.77 -0.64 -7.85
C CYS A 165 -18.20 -0.86 -9.25
N MET A 166 -18.97 -1.47 -10.17
CA MET A 166 -18.57 -1.77 -11.54
C MET A 166 -17.29 -2.64 -11.65
N PHE A 167 -16.99 -3.43 -10.61
CA PHE A 167 -15.92 -4.42 -10.68
C PHE A 167 -16.28 -5.50 -11.71
N LEU A 168 -15.36 -5.79 -12.63
CA LEU A 168 -15.55 -6.78 -13.70
C LEU A 168 -14.51 -7.89 -13.57
N ILE A 169 -14.94 -9.14 -13.72
CA ILE A 169 -14.08 -10.32 -13.74
C ILE A 169 -14.60 -11.33 -14.79
N LYS A 170 -13.69 -12.09 -15.39
CA LYS A 170 -14.05 -13.16 -16.32
C LYS A 170 -14.40 -14.42 -15.56
N ASP A 171 -15.29 -15.23 -16.10
CA ASP A 171 -15.63 -16.54 -15.55
C ASP A 171 -14.37 -17.42 -15.40
N ALA A 172 -13.45 -17.40 -16.38
CA ALA A 172 -12.20 -18.16 -16.36
C ALA A 172 -11.19 -17.73 -15.28
N ASP A 173 -11.32 -16.50 -14.77
CA ASP A 173 -10.43 -15.96 -13.73
C ASP A 173 -10.99 -16.26 -12.31
N ILE A 174 -12.11 -16.98 -12.20
CA ILE A 174 -12.71 -17.40 -10.93
C ILE A 174 -12.41 -18.89 -10.68
N VAL A 175 -11.67 -19.18 -9.61
CA VAL A 175 -11.34 -20.54 -9.17
C VAL A 175 -12.57 -21.17 -8.52
N ASN A 176 -12.84 -22.43 -8.88
CA ASN A 176 -14.02 -23.20 -8.46
C ASN A 176 -15.34 -22.63 -8.99
N PHE A 177 -15.29 -21.89 -10.09
CA PHE A 177 -16.49 -21.37 -10.76
C PHE A 177 -17.04 -22.38 -11.75
N GLY A 178 -18.09 -23.09 -11.31
CA GLY A 178 -18.94 -23.98 -12.11
C GLY A 178 -18.59 -25.47 -12.08
N PRO A 179 -19.51 -26.35 -12.54
CA PRO A 179 -20.91 -26.45 -12.16
C PRO A 179 -21.10 -27.51 -11.04
N VAL A 180 -22.08 -27.31 -10.15
CA VAL A 180 -22.66 -28.45 -9.42
C VAL A 180 -23.71 -29.06 -10.36
N SER A 181 -23.32 -30.16 -11.02
CA SER A 181 -24.12 -31.16 -11.78
C SER A 181 -25.09 -30.71 -12.91
N ALA A 182 -24.65 -30.91 -14.16
CA ALA A 182 -25.22 -31.80 -15.19
C ALA A 182 -26.75 -32.00 -15.43
N GLU A 183 -27.65 -31.05 -15.15
CA GLU A 183 -29.09 -31.21 -15.51
C GLU A 183 -29.68 -30.17 -16.49
N GLU A 184 -28.88 -29.28 -17.09
CA GLU A 184 -29.39 -28.33 -18.12
C GLU A 184 -28.94 -28.69 -19.55
N ILE A 185 -28.93 -29.99 -19.89
CA ILE A 185 -28.93 -30.44 -21.28
C ILE A 185 -30.36 -30.88 -21.58
N GLU A 186 -30.97 -30.29 -22.61
CA GLU A 186 -32.29 -30.60 -23.20
C GLU A 186 -33.51 -29.76 -22.77
N ILE A 187 -33.51 -28.43 -23.00
CA ILE A 187 -34.76 -27.76 -23.43
C ILE A 187 -34.46 -26.59 -24.40
N GLU A 188 -33.84 -26.84 -25.55
CA GLU A 188 -34.02 -25.97 -26.74
C GLU A 188 -33.98 -26.85 -27.99
N GLY A 189 -35.08 -27.57 -28.23
CA GLY A 189 -35.20 -28.44 -29.38
C GLY A 189 -36.52 -29.19 -29.45
N GLN A 190 -37.66 -28.48 -29.40
CA GLN A 190 -38.94 -28.86 -30.04
C GLN A 190 -40.00 -27.80 -29.74
N GLY A 191 -40.53 -27.18 -30.79
CA GLY A 191 -41.62 -26.19 -30.73
C GLY A 191 -41.57 -25.25 -31.92
#